data_AF-A0A1V4HQT2-F1
#
_entry.id   AF-A0A1V4HQT2-F1
#
_cell.length_a   1.000
_cell.length_b   1.000
_cell.length_c   1.000
_cell.angle_alpha   90.00
_cell.angle_beta   90.00
_cell.angle_gamma   90.00
#
_symmetry.space_group_name_H-M   'P 1'
#
loop_
_entity.id
_entity.type
_entity.pdbx_description
1 polymer ?
#
loop_
_entity_poly.entity_id
_entity_poly.type
_entity_poly.pdbx_seq_one_letter_code
_entity_poly.pdbx_strand_id
1 'polypeptide(L)'
;MRRKFSPIEIAIAILIAIGLLVSLRALFIPILVLGIIFLLYKFPPSRWRKFSTGRGPSKVKRKNAKFRVINGTKDSEPDDYPKYH
;
A
#
# COMPACT_ATOMS: atom_id res chain seq x y z
N MET A 1 -40.80 -7.27 46.88
CA MET A 1 -42.01 -7.46 46.04
C MET A 1 -41.59 -7.86 44.63
N ARG A 2 -41.89 -9.09 44.18
CA ARG A 2 -41.57 -9.52 42.81
C ARG A 2 -42.68 -9.01 41.87
N ARG A 3 -42.41 -7.99 41.07
CA ARG A 3 -43.34 -7.57 40.01
C ARG A 3 -43.44 -8.68 38.97
N LYS A 4 -44.66 -9.08 38.65
CA LYS A 4 -44.95 -10.02 37.57
C LYS A 4 -45.27 -9.18 36.33
N PHE A 5 -44.47 -9.33 35.29
CA PHE A 5 -44.71 -8.64 34.03
C PHE A 5 -45.94 -9.22 33.35
N SER A 6 -46.83 -8.34 32.89
CA SER A 6 -48.00 -8.74 32.11
C SER A 6 -47.57 -9.17 30.71
N PRO A 7 -48.26 -10.15 30.07
CA PRO A 7 -48.00 -10.53 28.68
C PRO A 7 -48.01 -9.32 27.72
N ILE A 8 -48.84 -8.32 28.01
CA ILE A 8 -48.94 -7.08 27.21
C ILE A 8 -47.68 -6.22 27.34
N GLU A 9 -47.13 -6.09 28.55
CA GLU A 9 -45.89 -5.34 28.78
C GLU A 9 -44.72 -5.98 28.04
N ILE A 10 -44.65 -7.32 28.06
CA ILE A 10 -43.63 -8.09 27.34
C ILE A 10 -43.78 -7.88 25.83
N ALA A 11 -44.99 -7.94 25.29
CA ALA A 11 -45.24 -7.72 23.88
C ALA A 11 -44.82 -6.30 23.42
N ILE A 12 -45.14 -5.28 24.21
CA ILE A 12 -44.75 -3.88 23.94
C ILE A 12 -43.23 -3.72 24.00
N ALA A 13 -42.58 -4.30 25.02
CA ALA A 13 -41.13 -4.24 25.16
C ALA A 13 -40.40 -4.89 23.97
N ILE A 14 -40.89 -6.03 23.50
CA ILE A 14 -40.35 -6.71 22.31
C ILE A 14 -40.52 -5.84 21.06
N LEU A 15 -41.69 -5.24 20.88
CA LEU A 15 -41.96 -4.40 19.70
C LEU A 15 -41.05 -3.15 19.68
N ILE A 16 -40.85 -2.52 20.83
CA ILE A 16 -39.91 -1.40 20.99
C ILE A 16 -38.47 -1.86 20.69
N ALA A 17 -38.05 -3.00 21.24
CA ALA A 17 -36.72 -3.54 21.01
C ALA A 17 -36.46 -3.82 19.52
N ILE A 18 -37.42 -4.42 18.82
CA ILE A 18 -37.33 -4.65 17.36
C ILE A 18 -37.29 -3.33 16.60
N GLY A 19 -38.16 -2.37 16.94
CA GLY A 19 -38.19 -1.05 16.31
C GLY A 19 -36.86 -0.30 16.45
N LEU A 20 -36.25 -0.36 17.63
CA LEU A 20 -34.91 0.17 17.87
C LEU A 20 -33.85 -0.57 17.05
N LEU A 21 -33.88 -1.90 17.03
CA LEU A 21 -32.92 -2.70 16.25
C LEU A 21 -32.98 -2.37 14.75
N VAL A 22 -34.19 -2.18 14.21
CA VAL A 22 -34.41 -1.80 12.80
C VAL A 22 -33.96 -0.37 12.54
N SER A 23 -34.24 0.57 13.44
CA SER A 23 -33.82 1.97 13.33
C SER A 23 -32.29 2.13 13.40
N LEU A 24 -31.63 1.35 14.26
CA LEU A 24 -30.18 1.31 14.41
C LEU A 24 -29.46 0.77 13.17
N ARG A 25 -30.16 0.15 12.21
CA ARG A 25 -29.57 -0.21 10.90
C ARG A 25 -29.00 1.01 10.17
N ALA A 26 -29.59 2.19 10.35
CA ALA A 26 -29.08 3.43 9.81
C ALA A 26 -27.72 3.83 10.42
N LEU A 27 -27.45 3.47 11.68
CA LEU A 27 -26.16 3.65 12.33
C LEU A 27 -25.16 2.52 12.01
N PHE A 28 -25.64 1.37 11.54
CA PHE A 28 -24.77 0.25 11.18
C PHE A 28 -23.84 0.60 10.03
N ILE A 29 -24.34 1.28 8.99
CA ILE A 29 -23.53 1.71 7.83
C ILE A 29 -22.36 2.62 8.24
N PRO A 30 -22.56 3.75 8.95
CA PRO A 30 -21.44 4.61 9.35
C PRO A 30 -20.47 3.93 10.30
N ILE A 31 -20.95 3.11 11.25
CA ILE A 31 -20.08 2.33 12.15
C ILE A 31 -19.24 1.33 11.37
N LEU A 32 -19.85 0.60 10.43
CA LEU A 32 -19.17 -0.36 9.56
C LEU A 32 -18.13 0.32 8.68
N VAL A 33 -18.47 1.47 8.06
CA VAL A 33 -17.54 2.25 7.24
C VAL A 33 -16.35 2.70 8.08
N LEU A 34 -16.58 3.28 9.27
CA LEU A 34 -15.51 3.71 10.17
C LEU A 34 -14.64 2.53 10.61
N GLY A 35 -15.26 1.38 10.92
CA GLY A 35 -14.57 0.14 11.26
C GLY A 35 -13.71 -0.40 10.11
N ILE A 36 -14.22 -0.39 8.88
CA ILE A 36 -13.46 -0.79 7.68
C ILE A 36 -12.30 0.16 7.44
N ILE A 37 -12.52 1.48 7.52
CA ILE A 37 -11.45 2.48 7.38
C ILE A 37 -10.37 2.25 8.43
N PHE A 38 -10.75 2.09 9.69
CA PHE A 38 -9.82 1.82 10.79
C PHE A 38 -9.06 0.51 10.58
N LEU A 39 -9.74 -0.54 10.13
CA LEU A 39 -9.13 -1.84 9.85
C LEU A 39 -8.07 -1.72 8.75
N LEU A 40 -8.39 -1.04 7.63
CA LEU A 40 -7.43 -0.81 6.55
C LEU A 40 -6.32 0.16 6.97
N TYR A 41 -6.60 1.15 7.82
CA TYR A 41 -5.57 2.03 8.36
C TYR A 41 -4.59 1.25 9.24
N LYS A 42 -5.11 0.42 10.16
CA LYS A 42 -4.31 -0.38 11.10
C LYS A 42 -3.56 -1.50 10.40
N PHE A 43 -4.20 -2.14 9.43
CA PHE A 43 -3.67 -3.25 8.66
C PHE A 43 -3.75 -2.87 7.18
N PRO A 44 -2.84 -2.00 6.69
CA PRO A 44 -2.82 -1.60 5.30
C PRO A 44 -2.75 -2.84 4.42
N PRO A 45 -3.66 -3.00 3.44
CA PRO A 45 -3.74 -4.20 2.64
C PRO A 45 -2.39 -4.41 1.93
N SER A 46 -1.84 -5.61 2.07
CA SER A 46 -0.54 -5.98 1.50
C SER A 46 -0.48 -5.82 -0.02
N ARG A 47 -1.63 -5.80 -0.69
CA ARG A 47 -1.78 -5.56 -2.14
C ARG A 47 -1.39 -4.13 -2.57
N TRP A 48 -1.33 -3.18 -1.64
CA TRP A 48 -0.88 -1.81 -1.89
C TRP A 48 0.56 -1.56 -1.48
N ARG A 49 1.26 -2.57 -0.94
CA ARG A 49 2.71 -2.55 -0.99
C ARG A 49 3.03 -2.60 -2.47
N LYS A 50 3.32 -1.42 -3.05
CA LYS A 50 3.97 -1.32 -4.35
C LYS A 50 5.05 -2.39 -4.30
N PHE A 51 4.95 -3.38 -5.18
CA PHE A 51 6.07 -4.26 -5.44
C PHE A 51 7.17 -3.28 -5.80
N SER A 52 8.07 -3.03 -4.87
CA SER A 52 9.33 -2.44 -5.22
C SER A 52 9.98 -3.54 -6.05
N THR A 53 9.69 -3.53 -7.36
CA THR A 53 10.74 -3.54 -8.36
C THR A 53 11.65 -2.37 -8.03
N GLY A 54 12.33 -2.49 -6.89
CA GLY A 54 13.56 -1.83 -6.64
C GLY A 54 14.41 -2.32 -7.79
N ARG A 55 14.52 -1.44 -8.77
CA ARG A 55 15.81 -1.06 -9.32
C ARG A 55 16.77 -0.83 -8.14
N GLY A 56 17.14 -1.89 -7.42
CA GLY A 56 18.48 -1.97 -6.86
C GLY A 56 19.40 -1.67 -8.05
N PRO A 57 20.47 -0.90 -7.85
CA PRO A 57 21.29 -0.39 -8.95
C PRO A 57 21.51 -1.56 -9.88
N SER A 58 20.96 -1.49 -11.11
CA SER A 58 21.17 -2.53 -12.09
C SER A 58 22.66 -2.74 -12.06
N LYS A 59 23.14 -3.92 -11.62
CA LYS A 59 24.57 -4.21 -11.57
C LYS A 59 25.02 -4.05 -13.01
N VAL A 60 25.44 -2.85 -13.39
CA VAL A 60 26.04 -2.57 -14.68
C VAL A 60 27.19 -3.55 -14.67
N LYS A 61 27.11 -4.55 -15.54
CA LYS A 61 28.08 -5.64 -15.62
C LYS A 61 29.40 -4.98 -16.03
N ARG A 62 30.13 -4.44 -15.06
CA ARG A 62 31.43 -3.81 -15.29
C ARG A 62 32.32 -4.95 -15.73
N LYS A 63 32.62 -4.98 -17.02
CA LYS A 63 33.61 -5.90 -17.57
C LYS A 63 34.92 -5.60 -16.84
N ASN A 64 35.50 -6.61 -16.19
CA ASN A 64 36.75 -6.46 -15.47
C ASN A 64 37.87 -6.34 -16.52
N ALA A 65 38.04 -5.15 -17.08
CA ALA A 65 39.06 -4.87 -18.07
C ALA A 65 40.36 -4.54 -17.34
N LYS A 66 41.40 -5.34 -17.56
CA LYS A 66 42.74 -5.06 -17.05
C LYS A 66 43.23 -3.78 -17.70
N PHE A 67 43.76 -2.85 -16.89
CA PHE A 67 44.45 -1.68 -17.40
C PHE A 67 45.60 -2.13 -18.31
N ARG A 68 45.57 -1.69 -19.57
CA ARG A 68 46.65 -1.90 -20.55
C ARG A 68 47.22 -0.53 -20.87
N VAL A 69 48.53 -0.40 -20.73
CA VAL A 69 49.25 0.81 -21.15
C VAL A 69 49.11 0.89 -22.67
N ILE A 70 48.41 1.92 -23.15
CA ILE A 70 48.37 2.26 -24.56
C ILE A 70 49.65 3.03 -24.83
N ASN A 71 50.52 2.48 -25.68
CA ASN A 71 51.68 3.21 -26.14
C ASN A 71 51.19 4.38 -26.98
N GLY A 72 51.52 5.61 -26.56
CA GLY A 72 51.13 6.80 -27.30
C GLY A 72 51.75 6.78 -28.69
N THR A 73 50.96 7.17 -29.69
CA THR A 73 51.37 7.38 -31.09
C THR A 73 52.21 8.64 -31.26
N LYS A 74 53.12 8.91 -30.31
CA LYS A 74 53.87 10.17 -30.22
C LYS A 74 54.76 10.44 -31.45
N ASP A 75 55.15 9.37 -32.14
CA ASP A 75 55.98 9.40 -33.34
C ASP A 75 55.27 8.79 -34.57
N SER A 76 53.94 8.57 -34.50
CA SER A 76 53.15 8.06 -35.63
C SER A 76 52.82 9.18 -36.61
N GLU A 77 52.64 8.81 -37.88
CA GLU A 77 52.53 9.71 -39.03
C GLU A 77 51.65 10.95 -38.76
N PRO A 78 52.00 12.14 -39.31
CA PRO A 78 51.30 13.40 -39.05
C PRO A 78 49.81 13.40 -39.44
N ASP A 79 49.35 12.39 -40.17
CA ASP A 79 47.95 12.20 -40.59
C ASP A 79 47.05 11.61 -39.49
N ASP A 80 47.61 11.12 -38.37
CA ASP A 80 46.88 10.51 -37.26
C ASP A 80 46.37 11.52 -36.19
N TYR A 81 46.62 12.82 -36.39
CA TYR A 81 46.12 13.87 -35.50
C TYR A 81 44.67 14.26 -35.83
N PRO A 82 43.79 14.41 -34.83
CA PRO A 82 42.42 14.86 -35.07
C PRO A 82 42.45 16.27 -35.65
N LYS A 83 41.82 16.44 -36.82
CA LYS A 83 41.75 17.72 -37.50
C LYS A 83 40.89 18.69 -36.69
N TYR A 84 41.50 19.74 -36.15
CA TYR A 84 40.79 20.83 -35.50
C TYR A 84 39.96 21.59 -36.56
N HIS A 85 38.71 21.89 -36.24
CA HIS A 85 37.84 22.77 -37.03
C HIS A 85 37.84 24.17 -36.43
#